data_AF-A0A963RE49-F1
#
_entry.id   AF-A0A963RE49-F1
#
_cell.length_a   1.000
_cell.length_b   1.000
_cell.length_c   1.000
_cell.angle_alpha   90.00
_cell.angle_beta   90.00
_cell.angle_gamma   90.00
#
_symmetry.space_group_name_H-M   'P 1'
#
loop_
_entity.id
_entity.type
_entity.pdbx_description
1 polymer ?
#
loop_
_entity_poly.entity_id
_entity_poly.type
_entity_poly.pdbx_seq_one_letter_code
_entity_poly.pdbx_strand_id
1 'polypeptide(L)'
;MAGMIVVALWAFAEAIVLFIVADVPISALALRHGWKAGWRAAGLAAVCAAFGGLLVIAWARTDPAGARETIAALPGISSELTTQAADDFRSGGWLAMLAGSFSGTPYKLYALAAESDGSGLPGFFVTSIFARLPRFLLVAAVFSATGSAIRHRLPSWLIAVLFALGWSLFYAWYFMQLGALP
;
A
#
# COMPACT_ATOMS: atom_id res chain seq x y z
N MET A 1 -6.77 -19.21 -7.07
CA MET A 1 -5.35 -18.97 -7.40
C MET A 1 -5.14 -17.62 -8.08
N ALA A 2 -5.85 -17.31 -9.16
CA ALA A 2 -5.75 -16.03 -9.88
C ALA A 2 -5.83 -14.77 -8.97
N GLY A 3 -6.78 -14.71 -8.04
CA GLY A 3 -6.91 -13.55 -7.13
C GLY A 3 -5.70 -13.31 -6.22
N MET A 4 -4.97 -14.35 -5.82
CA MET A 4 -3.74 -14.21 -5.02
C MET A 4 -2.59 -13.68 -5.86
N ILE A 5 -2.51 -14.08 -7.14
CA ILE A 5 -1.51 -13.57 -8.08
C ILE A 5 -1.74 -12.07 -8.30
N VAL A 6 -2.98 -11.64 -8.47
CA VAL A 6 -3.33 -10.22 -8.57
C VAL A 6 -2.87 -9.47 -7.33
N VAL A 7 -3.18 -9.97 -6.12
CA VAL A 7 -2.72 -9.35 -4.86
C VAL A 7 -1.20 -9.23 -4.80
N ALA A 8 -0.47 -10.29 -5.15
CA ALA A 8 0.99 -10.31 -5.13
C ALA A 8 1.60 -9.28 -6.10
N LEU A 9 1.19 -9.32 -7.36
CA LEU A 9 1.68 -8.41 -8.40
C LEU A 9 1.30 -6.97 -8.10
N TRP A 10 0.09 -6.74 -7.60
CA TRP A 10 -0.39 -5.40 -7.25
C TRP A 10 0.38 -4.81 -6.08
N ALA A 11 0.58 -5.57 -5.00
CA ALA A 11 1.31 -5.10 -3.82
C ALA A 11 2.79 -4.84 -4.14
N PHE A 12 3.39 -5.69 -4.99
CA PHE A 12 4.73 -5.46 -5.50
C PHE A 12 4.81 -4.19 -6.36
N ALA A 13 3.89 -4.03 -7.32
CA ALA A 13 3.87 -2.86 -8.20
C ALA A 13 3.57 -1.55 -7.44
N GLU A 14 2.68 -1.58 -6.45
CA GLU A 14 2.34 -0.45 -5.57
C GLU A 14 3.53 0.01 -4.74
N ALA A 15 4.32 -0.94 -4.23
CA ALA A 15 5.54 -0.61 -3.51
C ALA A 15 6.58 0.10 -4.38
N ILE A 16 6.51 -0.03 -5.71
CA ILE A 16 7.45 0.57 -6.66
C ILE A 16 6.85 1.83 -7.29
N VAL A 17 5.84 1.69 -8.16
CA VAL A 17 5.33 2.78 -9.02
C VAL A 17 3.82 2.96 -9.00
N LEU A 18 3.03 1.93 -8.70
CA LEU A 18 1.58 2.05 -8.75
C LEU A 18 1.08 2.95 -7.61
N PHE A 19 0.17 3.87 -7.91
CA PHE A 19 -0.42 4.82 -6.96
C PHE A 19 -1.68 4.27 -6.27
N ILE A 20 -2.24 3.18 -6.80
CA ILE A 20 -3.42 2.52 -6.25
C ILE A 20 -2.98 1.53 -5.16
N VAL A 21 -3.45 1.73 -3.94
CA VAL A 21 -3.11 0.94 -2.76
C VAL A 21 -3.46 -0.55 -2.92
N ALA A 22 -2.61 -1.41 -2.36
CA ALA A 22 -2.80 -2.87 -2.33
C ALA A 22 -4.06 -3.30 -1.56
N ASP A 23 -4.64 -2.42 -0.77
CA ASP A 23 -5.91 -2.61 -0.07
C ASP A 23 -7.06 -2.95 -1.03
N VAL A 24 -7.03 -2.48 -2.29
CA VAL A 24 -8.08 -2.73 -3.28
C VAL A 24 -8.22 -4.24 -3.59
N PRO A 25 -7.19 -4.95 -4.09
CA PRO A 25 -7.31 -6.38 -4.35
C PRO A 25 -7.47 -7.22 -3.06
N ILE A 26 -6.87 -6.79 -1.93
CA ILE A 26 -7.04 -7.48 -0.64
C ILE A 26 -8.51 -7.43 -0.20
N SER A 27 -9.10 -6.24 -0.17
CA SER A 27 -10.50 -6.03 0.20
C SER A 27 -11.46 -6.75 -0.73
N ALA A 28 -11.21 -6.75 -2.05
CA ALA A 28 -12.01 -7.50 -3.02
C ALA A 28 -12.00 -9.01 -2.75
N LEU A 29 -10.84 -9.59 -2.44
CA LEU A 29 -10.73 -11.01 -2.16
C LEU A 29 -11.36 -11.39 -0.81
N ALA A 30 -11.13 -10.56 0.20
CA ALA A 30 -11.72 -10.70 1.54
C ALA A 30 -13.25 -10.63 1.50
N LEU A 31 -13.80 -9.65 0.77
CA LEU A 31 -15.25 -9.45 0.61
C LEU A 31 -15.92 -10.66 -0.02
N ARG A 32 -15.28 -11.27 -1.04
CA ARG A 32 -15.85 -12.38 -1.81
C ARG A 32 -15.67 -13.74 -1.14
N HIS A 33 -14.52 -13.98 -0.51
CA HIS A 33 -14.12 -15.32 -0.04
C HIS A 33 -13.93 -15.41 1.48
N GLY A 34 -14.11 -14.30 2.20
CA GLY A 34 -14.08 -14.23 3.66
C GLY A 34 -12.69 -14.28 4.28
N TRP A 35 -12.69 -14.48 5.61
CA TRP A 35 -11.54 -14.32 6.50
C TRP A 35 -10.26 -15.05 6.06
N LYS A 36 -10.37 -16.34 5.75
CA LYS A 36 -9.20 -17.17 5.36
C LYS A 36 -8.52 -16.63 4.10
N ALA A 37 -9.29 -16.18 3.12
CA ALA A 37 -8.75 -15.61 1.90
C ALA A 37 -8.18 -14.20 2.14
N GLY A 38 -8.87 -13.38 2.93
CA GLY A 38 -8.41 -12.04 3.29
C GLY A 38 -7.08 -12.03 4.03
N TRP A 39 -6.90 -12.89 5.04
CA TRP A 39 -5.65 -12.94 5.81
C TRP A 39 -4.47 -13.48 4.99
N ARG A 40 -4.72 -14.48 4.13
CA ARG A 40 -3.70 -14.97 3.19
C ARG A 40 -3.30 -13.87 2.19
N ALA A 41 -4.26 -13.10 1.69
CA ALA A 41 -4.00 -11.96 0.82
C ALA A 41 -3.17 -10.88 1.53
N ALA A 42 -3.52 -10.53 2.76
CA ALA A 42 -2.79 -9.54 3.56
C ALA A 42 -1.33 -9.96 3.81
N GLY A 43 -1.11 -11.21 4.21
CA GLY A 43 0.25 -11.75 4.41
C GLY A 43 1.07 -11.77 3.13
N LEU A 44 0.48 -12.26 2.03
CA LEU A 44 1.14 -12.28 0.72
C LEU A 44 1.47 -10.87 0.23
N ALA A 45 0.53 -9.93 0.34
CA ALA A 45 0.73 -8.54 -0.03
C ALA A 45 1.86 -7.89 0.77
N ALA A 46 1.93 -8.13 2.09
CA ALA A 46 3.00 -7.58 2.93
C ALA A 46 4.39 -8.06 2.50
N VAL A 47 4.53 -9.36 2.18
CA VAL A 47 5.80 -9.93 1.70
C VAL A 47 6.16 -9.39 0.31
N CYS A 48 5.22 -9.39 -0.64
CA CYS A 48 5.46 -8.86 -1.99
C CYS A 48 5.77 -7.36 -1.99
N ALA A 49 5.08 -6.59 -1.16
CA ALA A 49 5.37 -5.17 -0.94
C ALA A 49 6.79 -4.95 -0.39
N ALA A 50 7.22 -5.76 0.58
CA ALA A 50 8.58 -5.66 1.13
C ALA A 50 9.64 -5.95 0.07
N PHE A 51 9.42 -6.93 -0.82
CA PHE A 51 10.30 -7.14 -1.98
C PHE A 51 10.30 -5.95 -2.95
N GLY A 52 9.15 -5.33 -3.20
CA GLY A 52 9.07 -4.11 -4.00
C GLY A 52 9.86 -2.95 -3.37
N GLY A 53 9.77 -2.78 -2.05
CA GLY A 53 10.57 -1.79 -1.33
C GLY A 53 12.08 -2.06 -1.40
N LEU A 54 12.51 -3.33 -1.32
CA LEU A 54 13.91 -3.69 -1.55
C LEU A 54 14.37 -3.34 -2.96
N LEU A 55 13.52 -3.53 -3.96
CA LEU A 55 13.83 -3.14 -5.34
C LEU A 55 13.96 -1.62 -5.47
N VAL A 56 13.10 -0.84 -4.80
CA VAL A 56 13.22 0.63 -4.76
C VAL A 56 14.53 1.05 -4.11
N ILE A 57 14.92 0.42 -2.99
CA ILE A 57 16.22 0.72 -2.36
C ILE A 57 17.38 0.36 -3.30
N ALA A 58 17.34 -0.83 -3.92
CA ALA A 58 18.37 -1.26 -4.85
C ALA A 58 18.49 -0.32 -6.06
N TRP A 59 17.37 0.15 -6.58
CA TRP A 59 17.32 1.15 -7.64
C TRP A 59 17.84 2.50 -7.20
N ALA A 60 17.43 2.99 -6.03
CA ALA A 60 17.91 4.25 -5.47
C ALA A 60 19.42 4.24 -5.19
N ARG A 61 20.02 3.07 -4.93
CA ARG A 61 21.49 2.93 -4.78
C ARG A 61 22.24 3.06 -6.10
N THR A 62 21.67 2.58 -7.20
CA THR A 62 22.34 2.58 -8.52
C THR A 62 22.06 3.87 -9.29
N ASP A 63 20.86 4.41 -9.16
CA ASP A 63 20.42 5.67 -9.78
C ASP A 63 19.52 6.47 -8.81
N PRO A 64 20.13 7.17 -7.83
CA PRO A 64 19.39 7.95 -6.85
C PRO A 64 18.55 9.08 -7.47
N ALA A 65 19.00 9.65 -8.59
CA ALA A 65 18.31 10.76 -9.25
C ALA A 65 17.07 10.24 -9.99
N GLY A 66 17.22 9.22 -10.83
CA GLY A 66 16.10 8.65 -11.58
C GLY A 66 15.04 8.02 -10.68
N ALA A 67 15.43 7.37 -9.57
CA ALA A 67 14.48 6.85 -8.59
C ALA A 67 13.63 7.94 -7.95
N ARG A 68 14.25 9.05 -7.52
CA ARG A 68 13.54 10.20 -6.93
C ARG A 68 12.64 10.89 -7.95
N GLU A 69 13.14 11.16 -9.16
CA GLU A 69 12.37 11.83 -10.21
C GLU A 69 11.13 11.02 -10.61
N THR A 70 11.30 9.71 -10.81
CA THR A 70 10.19 8.84 -11.20
C THR A 70 9.14 8.74 -10.09
N ILE A 71 9.56 8.63 -8.83
CA ILE A 71 8.61 8.57 -7.70
C ILE A 71 7.93 9.93 -7.50
N ALA A 72 8.64 11.05 -7.63
CA ALA A 72 8.06 12.38 -7.54
C ALA A 72 7.06 12.69 -8.67
N ALA A 73 7.22 12.07 -9.84
CA ALA A 73 6.28 12.20 -10.95
C ALA A 73 4.97 11.42 -10.74
N LEU A 74 4.86 10.58 -9.69
CA LEU A 74 3.65 9.81 -9.44
C LEU A 74 2.51 10.69 -8.91
N PRO A 75 1.25 10.43 -9.31
CA PRO A 75 0.10 11.16 -8.80
C PRO A 75 0.03 11.09 -7.26
N GLY A 76 -0.17 12.25 -6.64
CA GLY A 76 -0.32 12.37 -5.18
C GLY A 76 0.99 12.37 -4.40
N ILE A 77 2.13 12.51 -5.07
CA ILE A 77 3.44 12.70 -4.42
C ILE A 77 3.88 14.14 -4.62
N SER A 78 4.10 14.86 -3.51
CA SER A 78 4.65 16.21 -3.51
C SER A 78 6.06 16.24 -2.91
N SER A 79 6.81 17.32 -3.17
CA SER A 79 8.10 17.58 -2.53
C SER A 79 8.00 17.59 -1.01
N GLU A 80 6.95 18.22 -0.48
CA GLU A 80 6.72 18.35 0.97
C GLU A 80 6.46 16.98 1.59
N LEU A 81 5.65 16.15 0.94
CA LEU A 81 5.36 14.78 1.41
C LEU A 81 6.63 13.91 1.40
N THR A 82 7.49 14.10 0.39
CA THR A 82 8.76 13.39 0.27
C THR A 82 9.73 13.78 1.38
N THR A 83 9.90 15.07 1.63
CA THR A 83 10.76 15.57 2.72
C THR A 83 10.22 15.14 4.08
N GLN A 84 8.90 15.27 4.31
CA GLN A 84 8.27 14.83 5.55
C GLN A 84 8.49 13.34 5.80
N ALA A 85 8.28 12.48 4.79
CA ALA A 85 8.52 11.06 4.93
C ALA A 85 9.99 10.72 5.25
N ALA A 86 10.93 11.48 4.69
CA ALA A 86 12.36 11.32 4.99
C ALA A 86 12.71 11.72 6.43
N ASP A 87 12.15 12.83 6.93
CA ASP A 87 12.39 13.31 8.30
C ASP A 87 11.68 12.41 9.34
N ASP A 88 10.47 11.95 9.05
CA ASP A 88 9.76 10.95 9.84
C ASP A 88 10.59 9.66 9.92
N PHE A 89 11.14 9.19 8.80
CA PHE A 89 11.95 7.99 8.78
C PHE A 89 13.24 8.15 9.59
N ARG A 90 13.94 9.29 9.46
CA ARG A 90 15.18 9.54 10.20
C ARG A 90 14.95 9.58 11.71
N SER A 91 13.79 10.07 12.14
CA SER A 91 13.45 10.20 13.57
C SER A 91 12.81 8.96 14.18
N GLY A 92 11.95 8.26 13.43
CA GLY A 92 11.14 7.14 13.93
C GLY A 92 11.38 5.79 13.26
N GLY A 93 12.17 5.73 12.19
CA GLY A 93 12.48 4.53 11.43
C GLY A 93 11.24 3.75 11.04
N TRP A 94 11.15 2.49 11.48
CA TRP A 94 10.01 1.62 11.17
C TRP A 94 8.70 2.03 11.85
N LEU A 95 8.75 2.74 13.00
CA LEU A 95 7.54 3.24 13.65
C LEU A 95 6.91 4.36 12.84
N ALA A 96 7.74 5.20 12.21
CA ALA A 96 7.29 6.20 11.25
C ALA A 96 6.65 5.54 10.01
N MET A 97 7.24 4.44 9.50
CA MET A 97 6.60 3.68 8.42
C MET A 97 5.23 3.11 8.82
N LEU A 98 5.12 2.60 10.05
CA LEU A 98 3.87 2.07 10.56
C LEU A 98 2.82 3.18 10.70
N ALA A 99 3.18 4.33 11.25
CA ALA A 99 2.29 5.49 11.33
C ALA A 99 1.90 6.00 9.94
N GLY A 100 2.87 6.11 9.04
CA GLY A 100 2.71 6.49 7.62
C GLY A 100 1.72 5.60 6.87
N SER A 101 1.76 4.30 7.18
CA SER A 101 0.81 3.32 6.63
C SER A 101 -0.64 3.69 6.95
N PHE A 102 -0.95 4.38 8.05
CA PHE A 102 -2.31 4.81 8.37
C PHE A 102 -2.63 6.27 7.99
N SER A 103 -1.62 7.14 7.90
CA SER A 103 -1.80 8.55 7.50
C SER A 103 -1.97 8.75 5.99
N GLY A 104 -1.71 7.72 5.18
CA GLY A 104 -1.80 7.81 3.72
C GLY A 104 -0.48 8.20 3.04
N THR A 105 0.63 8.25 3.79
CA THR A 105 1.97 8.46 3.23
C THR A 105 2.38 7.25 2.38
N PRO A 106 2.75 7.44 1.10
CA PRO A 106 3.15 6.33 0.25
C PRO A 106 4.39 5.60 0.78
N TYR A 107 4.29 4.28 0.92
CA TYR A 107 5.35 3.42 1.45
C TYR A 107 6.70 3.58 0.73
N LYS A 108 6.67 3.83 -0.59
CA LYS A 108 7.85 4.00 -1.43
C LYS A 108 8.75 5.19 -1.02
N LEU A 109 8.17 6.22 -0.38
CA LEU A 109 8.94 7.35 0.14
C LEU A 109 9.82 6.94 1.31
N TYR A 110 9.34 6.04 2.18
CA TYR A 110 10.15 5.46 3.24
C TYR A 110 11.24 4.53 2.70
N ALA A 111 10.99 3.83 1.59
CA ALA A 111 12.02 3.03 0.91
C ALA A 111 13.15 3.92 0.35
N LEU A 112 12.82 5.06 -0.27
CA LEU A 112 13.80 6.06 -0.68
C LEU A 112 14.58 6.62 0.52
N ALA A 113 13.89 6.95 1.62
CA ALA A 113 14.52 7.48 2.82
C ALA A 113 15.47 6.47 3.48
N ALA A 114 15.10 5.19 3.51
CA ALA A 114 15.91 4.12 4.08
C ALA A 114 17.26 3.92 3.38
N GLU A 115 17.32 4.19 2.07
CA GLU A 115 18.57 4.19 1.32
C GLU A 115 19.50 5.32 1.81
N SER A 116 18.96 6.54 1.91
CA SER A 116 19.74 7.71 2.32
C SER A 116 20.25 7.65 3.76
N ASP A 117 19.58 6.89 4.63
CA ASP A 117 19.95 6.71 6.04
C ASP A 117 20.86 5.49 6.27
N GLY A 118 21.26 4.78 5.20
CA GLY A 118 22.16 3.62 5.29
C GLY A 118 21.54 2.40 5.97
N SER A 119 20.20 2.32 6.05
CA SER A 119 19.50 1.20 6.67
C SER A 119 19.83 -0.13 5.96
N GLY A 120 20.18 -1.16 6.73
CA GLY A 120 20.47 -2.48 6.19
C GLY A 120 19.25 -3.10 5.49
N LEU A 121 19.44 -3.62 4.27
CA LEU A 121 18.38 -4.25 3.45
C LEU A 121 17.55 -5.31 4.23
N PRO A 122 18.16 -6.22 5.02
CA PRO A 122 17.38 -7.23 5.73
C PRO A 122 16.48 -6.63 6.83
N GLY A 123 16.98 -5.60 7.52
CA GLY A 123 16.21 -4.89 8.54
C GLY A 123 14.99 -4.17 7.94
N PHE A 124 15.19 -3.52 6.79
CA PHE A 124 14.10 -2.85 6.07
C PHE A 124 13.03 -3.84 5.58
N PHE A 125 13.43 -5.02 5.08
CA PHE A 125 12.48 -6.03 4.63
C PHE A 125 11.55 -6.49 5.76
N VAL A 126 12.12 -6.86 6.92
CA VAL A 126 11.35 -7.36 8.06
C VAL A 126 10.46 -6.26 8.62
N THR A 127 10.99 -5.07 8.82
CA THR A 127 10.23 -3.92 9.35
C THR A 127 9.12 -3.48 8.40
N SER A 128 9.33 -3.56 7.07
CA SER A 128 8.29 -3.30 6.08
C SER A 128 7.08 -4.22 6.23
N ILE A 129 7.32 -5.52 6.49
CA ILE A 129 6.23 -6.48 6.73
C ILE A 129 5.45 -6.06 7.96
N PHE A 130 6.12 -5.77 9.08
CA PHE A 130 5.46 -5.37 10.33
C PHE A 130 4.78 -4.01 10.26
N ALA A 131 5.29 -3.07 9.47
CA ALA A 131 4.68 -1.76 9.26
C ALA A 131 3.38 -1.83 8.43
N ARG A 132 3.32 -2.73 7.44
CA ARG A 132 2.20 -2.80 6.47
C ARG A 132 1.14 -3.83 6.84
N LEU A 133 1.55 -4.96 7.42
CA LEU A 133 0.65 -6.07 7.75
C LEU A 133 -0.54 -5.66 8.64
N PRO A 134 -0.40 -4.78 9.66
CA PRO A 134 -1.53 -4.34 10.48
C PRO A 134 -2.65 -3.68 9.66
N ARG A 135 -2.30 -2.75 8.75
CA ARG A 135 -3.27 -2.11 7.85
C ARG A 135 -3.94 -3.14 6.94
N PHE A 136 -3.15 -4.02 6.33
CA PHE A 136 -3.69 -5.05 5.43
C PHE A 136 -4.62 -6.04 6.14
N LEU A 137 -4.27 -6.46 7.35
CA LEU A 137 -5.11 -7.32 8.18
C LEU A 137 -6.39 -6.61 8.59
N LEU A 138 -6.33 -5.32 8.95
CA LEU A 138 -7.50 -4.52 9.28
C LEU A 138 -8.46 -4.42 8.09
N VAL A 139 -7.94 -4.07 6.91
CA VAL A 139 -8.74 -4.02 5.67
C VAL A 139 -9.34 -5.39 5.37
N ALA A 140 -8.55 -6.46 5.44
CA ALA A 140 -9.03 -7.81 5.23
C ALA A 140 -10.12 -8.21 6.23
N ALA A 141 -10.00 -7.83 7.51
CA ALA A 141 -10.96 -8.11 8.56
C ALA A 141 -12.29 -7.38 8.32
N VAL A 142 -12.23 -6.07 8.08
CA VAL A 142 -13.41 -5.23 7.82
C VAL A 142 -14.17 -5.77 6.62
N PHE A 143 -13.52 -5.98 5.48
CA PHE A 143 -14.20 -6.46 4.27
C PHE A 143 -14.65 -7.91 4.37
N SER A 144 -13.96 -8.77 5.13
CA SER A 144 -14.45 -10.12 5.41
C SER A 144 -15.74 -10.10 6.25
N ALA A 145 -15.80 -9.24 7.28
CA ALA A 145 -16.98 -9.06 8.09
C ALA A 145 -18.14 -8.49 7.26
N THR A 146 -17.91 -7.41 6.51
CA THR A 146 -18.90 -6.82 5.61
C THR A 146 -19.42 -7.85 4.60
N GLY A 147 -18.52 -8.58 3.95
CA GLY A 147 -18.86 -9.62 2.98
C GLY A 147 -19.74 -10.70 3.59
N SER A 148 -19.43 -11.16 4.80
CA SER A 148 -20.25 -12.15 5.50
C SER A 148 -21.67 -11.66 5.78
N ALA A 149 -21.85 -10.36 6.07
CA ALA A 149 -23.14 -9.76 6.38
C ALA A 149 -24.01 -9.50 5.13
N ILE A 150 -23.40 -9.12 4.00
CA ILE A 150 -24.15 -8.63 2.83
C ILE A 150 -24.27 -9.65 1.70
N ARG A 151 -23.35 -10.63 1.59
CA ARG A 151 -23.30 -11.56 0.43
C ARG A 151 -24.54 -12.43 0.26
N HIS A 152 -25.26 -12.69 1.35
CA HIS A 152 -26.51 -13.46 1.34
C HIS A 152 -27.74 -12.57 1.15
N ARG A 153 -27.59 -11.25 1.29
CA ARG A 153 -28.68 -10.27 1.24
C ARG A 153 -28.73 -9.51 -0.07
N LEU A 154 -27.60 -9.33 -0.75
CA LEU A 154 -27.47 -8.54 -1.96
C LEU A 154 -26.94 -9.39 -3.11
N PRO A 155 -27.37 -9.12 -4.35
CA PRO A 155 -26.81 -9.77 -5.53
C PRO A 155 -25.35 -9.32 -5.75
N SER A 156 -24.55 -10.21 -6.34
CA SER A 156 -23.10 -10.02 -6.51
C SER A 156 -22.72 -8.79 -7.35
N TRP A 157 -23.53 -8.43 -8.35
CA TRP A 157 -23.29 -7.25 -9.18
C TRP A 157 -23.42 -5.95 -8.37
N LEU A 158 -24.41 -5.87 -7.46
CA LEU A 158 -24.63 -4.68 -6.64
C LEU A 158 -23.49 -4.52 -5.63
N ILE A 159 -23.01 -5.63 -5.05
CA ILE A 159 -21.83 -5.61 -4.19
C ILE A 159 -20.61 -5.11 -4.96
N ALA A 160 -20.43 -5.52 -6.23
CA ALA A 160 -19.34 -5.05 -7.08
C ALA A 160 -19.46 -3.55 -7.40
N VAL A 161 -20.67 -3.05 -7.69
CA VAL A 161 -20.92 -1.62 -7.92
C VAL A 161 -20.63 -0.80 -6.66
N LEU A 162 -21.15 -1.21 -5.50
CA LEU A 162 -20.89 -0.52 -4.23
C LEU A 162 -19.40 -0.52 -3.87
N PHE A 163 -18.71 -1.64 -4.11
CA PHE A 163 -17.28 -1.75 -3.92
C PHE A 163 -16.50 -0.78 -4.82
N ALA A 164 -16.83 -0.75 -6.12
CA ALA A 164 -16.20 0.15 -7.07
C ALA A 164 -16.47 1.63 -6.74
N LEU A 165 -17.71 1.97 -6.36
CA LEU A 165 -18.09 3.31 -5.92
C LEU A 165 -17.32 3.72 -4.65
N GLY A 166 -17.24 2.84 -3.66
CA GLY A 166 -16.52 3.13 -2.41
C GLY A 166 -15.05 3.47 -2.65
N TRP A 167 -14.35 2.68 -3.46
CA TRP A 167 -12.97 2.98 -3.82
C TRP A 167 -12.83 4.22 -4.71
N SER A 168 -13.76 4.44 -5.65
CA SER A 168 -13.75 5.64 -6.49
C SER A 168 -13.92 6.92 -5.67
N LEU A 169 -14.85 6.91 -4.71
CA LEU A 169 -15.05 8.03 -3.78
C LEU A 169 -13.84 8.26 -2.87
N PHE A 170 -13.23 7.18 -2.37
CA PHE A 170 -12.00 7.27 -1.59
C PHE A 170 -10.88 7.95 -2.38
N TYR A 171 -10.63 7.54 -3.62
CA TYR A 171 -9.59 8.16 -4.44
C TYR A 171 -9.93 9.58 -4.86
N ALA A 172 -11.20 9.86 -5.20
CA ALA A 172 -11.63 11.23 -5.48
C ALA A 172 -11.32 12.15 -4.29
N TRP A 173 -11.72 11.76 -3.08
CA TRP A 173 -11.43 12.51 -1.86
C TRP A 173 -9.92 12.64 -1.57
N TYR A 174 -9.15 11.55 -1.74
CA TYR A 174 -7.70 11.54 -1.56
C TYR A 174 -7.00 12.55 -2.49
N PHE A 175 -7.35 12.55 -3.78
CA PHE A 175 -6.78 13.49 -4.75
C PHE A 175 -7.28 14.92 -4.53
N MET A 176 -8.50 15.13 -4.04
CA MET A 176 -8.99 16.46 -3.65
C MET A 176 -8.16 17.07 -2.51
N GLN A 177 -7.83 16.28 -1.48
CA GLN A 177 -6.99 16.77 -0.38
C GLN A 177 -5.57 17.10 -0.81
N LEU A 178 -5.03 16.35 -1.79
CA LEU A 178 -3.70 16.57 -2.33
C LEU A 178 -3.64 17.72 -3.34
N GLY A 179 -4.75 18.42 -3.61
CA GLY A 179 -4.81 19.52 -4.58
C GLY A 179 -4.60 19.07 -6.03
N ALA A 180 -4.80 17.77 -6.33
CA ALA A 180 -4.52 17.17 -7.64
C ALA A 180 -5.72 17.19 -8.61
N LEU A 181 -6.83 17.84 -8.23
CA LEU A 181 -7.94 18.14 -9.12
C LEU A 181 -7.98 19.67 -9.32
N PRO A 182 -8.05 20.15 -10.58
CA PRO A 182 -8.08 21.58 -10.89
C PRO A 182 -9.30 22.30 -10.30
#